data_AF-A0A7W6APN6-F1
#
_entry.id   AF-A0A7W6APN6-F1
#
_cell.length_a   1.000
_cell.length_b   1.000
_cell.length_c   1.000
_cell.angle_alpha   90.00
_cell.angle_beta   90.00
_cell.angle_gamma   90.00
#
_symmetry.space_group_name_H-M   'P 1'
#
loop_
_entity.id
_entity.type
_entity.pdbx_description
1 polymer ?
#
loop_
_entity_poly.entity_id
_entity_poly.type
_entity_poly.pdbx_seq_one_letter_code
_entity_poly.pdbx_strand_id
1 'polypeptide(L)'
;MVSDVSALKSEHGNFFAVDRRAWSLVCDLKSISAAAAYLILARGSQGDMRTTSWSVNAIEDRTNIPRLRAKDAIKALLEGKVIEQRRGGTKPQYYLLPPAEIENRRTPVESLTADERLVLEVIASHPDGIEVPTGSRKKDPWPFGSPRSIVERLIRKGLVRSIGGSWSKVAATRLPATPDEADWIWLPNSIVEGVGEETSPIERIRQSQSLAALRLFVDLYHVQSLATDGGVHWRQLQQSFHRKQIGQRADFVVWAFWIDSLKAWGGQPFVNAHMTGQTEEVERADGTKGHRDTGWPIFWGALEVLTSTGLVEFVPHLVDSDTQEGTVLHPLAYREGEPLEQNLTVSARDAALSMLNPEQQDWVLARADTVRVVPVRKHIKDVQLVGLARLRHRAKTTATADWFKRMPEWSALADRYLDLIAGIEGERPAA
;
A
#
# COMPACT_ATOMS: atom_id res chain seq x y z
N MET A 1 -10.36 14.41 -14.31
CA MET A 1 -9.37 14.84 -15.32
C MET A 1 -9.38 13.82 -16.44
N VAL A 2 -10.00 14.13 -17.58
CA VAL A 2 -9.86 13.29 -18.78
C VAL A 2 -8.45 13.52 -19.32
N SER A 3 -7.50 12.67 -18.94
CA SER A 3 -6.15 12.73 -19.49
C SER A 3 -6.14 12.00 -20.83
N ASP A 4 -5.95 12.77 -21.89
CA ASP A 4 -5.65 12.28 -23.23
C ASP A 4 -4.37 11.43 -23.18
N VAL A 5 -4.54 10.11 -23.24
CA VAL A 5 -3.46 9.11 -23.16
C VAL A 5 -2.57 9.16 -24.42
N SER A 6 -2.99 9.87 -25.47
CA SER A 6 -2.32 9.85 -26.78
C SER A 6 -1.10 10.79 -26.90
N ALA A 7 -0.94 11.78 -26.01
CA ALA A 7 -0.08 12.93 -26.30
C ALA A 7 1.37 12.91 -25.75
N LEU A 8 1.86 11.83 -25.12
CA LEU A 8 3.27 11.76 -24.69
C LEU A 8 3.85 10.34 -24.87
N LYS A 9 4.25 10.01 -26.09
CA LYS A 9 5.16 8.88 -26.36
C LYS A 9 6.58 9.29 -25.96
N SER A 10 6.96 9.07 -24.71
CA SER A 10 8.38 8.93 -24.36
C SER A 10 8.80 7.48 -24.61
N GLU A 11 9.94 7.26 -25.26
CA GLU A 11 10.51 5.92 -25.51
C GLU A 11 10.86 5.16 -24.21
N HIS A 12 10.78 5.83 -23.07
CA HIS A 12 10.97 5.29 -21.73
C HIS A 12 9.67 5.48 -20.93
N GLY A 13 9.29 4.49 -20.12
CA GLY A 13 8.12 4.59 -19.25
C GLY A 13 8.17 5.82 -18.34
N ASN A 14 7.05 6.51 -18.13
CA ASN A 14 6.98 7.72 -17.30
C ASN A 14 6.93 7.39 -15.79
N PHE A 15 7.93 6.66 -15.31
CA PHE A 15 8.08 6.18 -13.95
C PHE A 15 9.56 5.95 -13.62
N PHE A 16 9.85 5.77 -12.34
CA PHE A 16 11.15 5.32 -11.83
C PHE A 16 10.93 4.20 -10.79
N ALA A 17 12.00 3.58 -10.31
CA ALA A 17 11.88 2.52 -9.30
C ALA A 17 12.88 2.70 -8.16
N VAL A 18 12.51 2.17 -6.99
CA VAL A 18 13.41 1.97 -5.84
C VAL A 18 13.25 0.56 -5.32
N ASP A 19 14.31 -0.05 -4.80
CA ASP A 19 14.20 -1.35 -4.15
C ASP A 19 13.58 -1.17 -2.75
N ARG A 20 12.56 -1.96 -2.41
CA ARG A 20 11.83 -1.88 -1.13
C ARG A 20 12.73 -2.03 0.09
N ARG A 21 13.73 -2.91 0.03
CA ARG A 21 14.69 -3.14 1.12
C ARG A 21 15.64 -1.96 1.26
N ALA A 22 16.19 -1.47 0.14
CA ALA A 22 17.03 -0.27 0.14
C ALA A 22 16.25 0.95 0.70
N TRP A 23 14.99 1.11 0.30
CA TRP A 23 14.10 2.14 0.82
C TRP A 23 13.89 2.02 2.34
N SER A 24 13.79 0.81 2.88
CA SER A 24 13.71 0.61 4.35
C SER A 24 14.96 1.15 5.05
N LEU A 25 16.13 0.81 4.51
CA LEU A 25 17.42 1.21 5.07
C LEU A 25 17.66 2.73 4.96
N VAL A 26 17.04 3.40 3.98
CA VAL A 26 17.01 4.86 3.85
C VAL A 26 16.12 5.48 4.94
N CYS A 27 14.93 4.94 5.19
CA CYS A 27 14.06 5.42 6.25
C CYS A 27 14.66 5.22 7.65
N ASP A 28 15.52 4.21 7.83
CA ASP A 28 16.25 4.00 9.08
C ASP A 28 17.31 5.05 9.39
N LEU A 29 17.66 5.91 8.43
CA LEU A 29 18.50 7.09 8.69
C LEU A 29 17.77 8.18 9.50
N LYS A 30 16.47 8.00 9.79
CA LYS A 30 15.61 8.90 10.59
C LYS A 30 15.67 10.36 10.13
N SER A 31 15.84 10.58 8.83
CA SER A 31 15.91 11.91 8.21
C SER A 31 14.96 12.00 7.01
N ILE A 32 13.91 12.81 7.15
CA ILE A 32 12.96 13.06 6.06
C ILE A 32 13.62 13.72 4.85
N SER A 33 14.61 14.59 5.07
CA SER A 33 15.38 15.22 4.00
C SER A 33 16.24 14.20 3.25
N ALA A 34 16.87 13.25 3.95
CA ALA A 34 17.62 12.17 3.31
C ALA A 34 16.70 11.23 2.51
N ALA A 35 15.56 10.86 3.09
CA ALA A 35 14.56 10.03 2.41
C ALA A 35 13.99 10.72 1.15
N ALA A 36 13.64 12.00 1.23
CA ALA A 36 13.21 12.78 0.08
C ALA A 36 14.33 12.88 -0.97
N ALA A 37 15.56 13.23 -0.56
CA ALA A 37 16.71 13.30 -1.45
C ALA A 37 16.98 11.97 -2.18
N TYR A 38 16.84 10.83 -1.51
CA TYR A 38 16.98 9.51 -2.13
C TYR A 38 15.97 9.29 -3.26
N LEU A 39 14.70 9.65 -3.05
CA LEU A 39 13.67 9.55 -4.09
C LEU A 39 13.93 10.51 -5.27
N ILE A 40 14.40 11.72 -4.99
CA ILE A 40 14.81 12.66 -6.04
C ILE A 40 15.96 12.07 -6.88
N LEU A 41 17.00 11.55 -6.21
CA LEU A 41 18.13 10.90 -6.88
C LEU A 41 17.69 9.68 -7.70
N ALA A 42 16.78 8.85 -7.16
CA ALA A 42 16.20 7.70 -7.84
C ALA A 42 15.44 8.10 -9.10
N ARG A 43 14.61 9.15 -9.06
CA ARG A 43 13.92 9.64 -10.27
C ARG A 43 14.87 10.25 -11.30
N GLY A 44 16.01 10.76 -10.85
CA GLY A 44 17.09 11.22 -11.73
C GLY A 44 17.95 10.11 -12.34
N SER A 45 17.69 8.85 -11.97
CA SER A 45 18.45 7.72 -12.48
C SER A 45 18.15 7.42 -13.95
N GLN A 46 19.10 6.79 -14.62
CA GLN A 46 18.98 6.39 -16.02
C GLN A 46 18.20 5.06 -16.15
N GLY A 47 18.22 4.42 -17.32
CA GLY A 47 17.51 3.16 -17.56
C GLY A 47 17.91 2.01 -16.62
N ASP A 48 19.05 2.12 -15.93
CA ASP A 48 19.51 1.15 -14.92
C ASP A 48 18.84 1.30 -13.55
N MET A 49 17.99 2.34 -13.36
CA MET A 49 17.30 2.67 -12.11
C MET A 49 18.24 2.88 -10.90
N ARG A 50 19.53 3.12 -11.15
CA ARG A 50 20.56 3.19 -10.09
C ARG A 50 21.56 4.31 -10.27
N THR A 51 21.97 4.61 -11.50
CA THR A 51 22.98 5.64 -11.75
C THR A 51 22.31 6.97 -12.03
N THR A 52 22.64 8.00 -11.25
CA THR A 52 22.06 9.33 -11.38
C THR A 52 23.14 10.40 -11.42
N SER A 53 22.94 11.42 -12.26
CA SER A 53 23.76 12.64 -12.25
C SER A 53 23.06 13.82 -11.56
N TRP A 54 21.90 13.56 -10.94
CA TRP A 54 21.19 14.57 -10.16
C TRP A 54 21.97 14.90 -8.90
N SER A 55 21.88 16.16 -8.51
CA SER A 55 22.75 16.76 -7.49
C SER A 55 21.93 17.55 -6.47
N VAL A 56 22.63 18.28 -5.60
CA VAL A 56 22.05 19.24 -4.65
C VAL A 56 21.04 20.17 -5.31
N ASN A 57 21.31 20.65 -6.54
CA ASN A 57 20.41 21.54 -7.25
C ASN A 57 19.09 20.84 -7.59
N ALA A 58 19.15 19.59 -8.07
CA ALA A 58 17.94 18.85 -8.40
C ALA A 58 17.06 18.58 -7.17
N ILE A 59 17.67 18.40 -5.99
CA ILE A 59 16.96 18.25 -4.71
C ILE A 59 16.30 19.58 -4.34
N GLU A 60 17.04 20.68 -4.37
CA GLU A 60 16.51 22.01 -4.07
C GLU A 60 15.32 22.36 -4.97
N ASP A 61 15.47 22.21 -6.28
CA ASP A 61 14.47 22.58 -7.28
C ASP A 61 13.13 21.84 -7.11
N ARG A 62 13.14 20.62 -6.55
CA ARG A 62 11.97 19.71 -6.50
C ARG A 62 11.32 19.54 -5.13
N THR A 63 12.03 19.96 -4.09
CA THR A 63 11.58 19.78 -2.70
C THR A 63 11.63 21.05 -1.88
N ASN A 64 12.17 22.13 -2.47
CA ASN A 64 12.46 23.39 -1.80
C ASN A 64 13.33 23.22 -0.54
N ILE A 65 14.19 22.19 -0.52
CA ILE A 65 15.18 21.99 0.54
C ILE A 65 16.38 22.90 0.22
N PRO A 66 16.76 23.82 1.12
CA PRO A 66 17.91 24.69 0.88
C PRO A 66 19.19 23.90 0.63
N ARG A 67 20.06 24.37 -0.29
CA ARG A 67 21.30 23.67 -0.69
C ARG A 67 22.13 23.10 0.46
N LEU A 68 22.25 23.83 1.57
CA LEU A 68 23.01 23.37 2.74
C LEU A 68 22.40 22.07 3.31
N ARG A 69 21.08 22.05 3.54
CA ARG A 69 20.37 20.87 4.03
C ARG A 69 20.33 19.75 2.99
N ALA A 70 20.28 20.08 1.71
CA ALA A 70 20.35 19.09 0.63
C ALA A 70 21.74 18.42 0.56
N LYS A 71 22.82 19.17 0.84
CA LYS A 71 24.17 18.59 1.01
C LYS A 71 24.23 17.65 2.22
N ASP A 72 23.67 18.07 3.35
CA ASP A 72 23.62 17.23 4.56
C ASP A 72 22.81 15.95 4.32
N ALA A 73 21.71 16.04 3.55
CA ALA A 73 20.91 14.89 3.15
C ALA A 73 21.71 13.90 2.28
N ILE A 74 22.44 14.37 1.27
CA ILE A 74 23.31 13.51 0.45
C ILE A 74 24.42 12.90 1.33
N LYS A 75 25.02 13.68 2.23
CA LYS A 75 26.04 13.20 3.16
C LYS A 75 25.50 12.07 4.04
N ALA A 76 24.30 12.23 4.60
CA ALA A 76 23.65 11.19 5.40
C ALA A 76 23.40 9.90 4.58
N LEU A 77 23.05 10.02 3.29
CA LEU A 77 22.89 8.85 2.41
C LEU A 77 24.21 8.13 2.13
N LEU A 78 25.31 8.88 1.96
CA LEU A 78 26.66 8.33 1.78
C LEU A 78 27.16 7.65 3.06
N GLU A 79 27.02 8.30 4.21
CA GLU A 79 27.39 7.76 5.53
C GLU A 79 26.55 6.53 5.89
N GLY A 80 25.26 6.55 5.55
CA GLY A 80 24.33 5.43 5.69
C GLY A 80 24.59 4.28 4.72
N LYS A 81 25.54 4.45 3.79
CA LYS A 81 25.93 3.50 2.75
C LYS A 81 24.76 2.98 1.91
N VAL A 82 23.77 3.84 1.65
CA VAL A 82 22.62 3.55 0.77
C VAL A 82 22.83 4.08 -0.64
N ILE A 83 23.79 5.00 -0.82
CA ILE A 83 24.30 5.44 -2.12
C ILE A 83 25.83 5.47 -2.10
N GLU A 84 26.44 5.51 -3.29
CA GLU A 84 27.86 5.71 -3.50
C GLU A 84 28.12 6.86 -4.46
N GLN A 85 29.16 7.66 -4.24
CA GLN A 85 29.59 8.67 -5.20
C GLN A 85 30.64 8.10 -6.14
N ARG A 86 30.28 7.91 -7.42
CA ARG A 86 31.19 7.43 -8.46
C ARG A 86 32.05 8.55 -9.07
N ARG A 87 31.48 9.77 -9.14
CA ARG A 87 32.18 10.94 -9.66
C ARG A 87 31.88 12.18 -8.82
N GLY A 88 32.92 12.93 -8.47
CA GLY A 88 32.83 14.22 -7.77
C GLY A 88 32.66 15.43 -8.70
N GLY A 89 32.81 16.63 -8.14
CA GLY A 89 32.84 17.89 -8.88
C GLY A 89 31.46 18.50 -9.15
N THR A 90 31.39 19.39 -10.15
CA THR A 90 30.19 20.17 -10.51
C THR A 90 29.09 19.34 -11.17
N LYS A 91 29.44 18.18 -11.73
CA LYS A 91 28.51 17.18 -12.31
C LYS A 91 28.71 15.84 -11.60
N PRO A 92 28.33 15.75 -10.32
CA PRO A 92 28.55 14.54 -9.54
C PRO A 92 27.73 13.39 -10.14
N GLN A 93 28.19 12.17 -9.91
CA GLN A 93 27.46 10.95 -10.26
C GLN A 93 27.33 10.09 -9.02
N TYR A 94 26.10 9.70 -8.72
CA TYR A 94 25.76 8.82 -7.60
C TYR A 94 25.21 7.50 -8.12
N TYR A 95 25.41 6.45 -7.34
CA TYR A 95 24.91 5.11 -7.58
C TYR A 95 24.07 4.64 -6.39
N LEU A 96 22.82 4.29 -6.62
CA LEU A 96 21.90 3.76 -5.61
C LEU A 96 22.20 2.28 -5.39
N LEU A 97 22.71 1.95 -4.21
CA LEU A 97 23.24 0.63 -3.90
C LEU A 97 22.12 -0.42 -3.84
N PRO A 98 22.33 -1.64 -4.38
CA PRO A 98 21.41 -2.75 -4.17
C PRO A 98 21.43 -3.20 -2.69
N PRO A 99 20.35 -3.80 -2.18
CA PRO A 99 20.25 -4.22 -0.79
C PRO A 99 21.41 -5.11 -0.33
N ALA A 100 21.80 -6.09 -1.17
CA ALA A 100 22.93 -6.97 -0.89
C ALA A 100 24.23 -6.18 -0.64
N GLU A 101 24.52 -5.16 -1.46
CA GLU A 101 25.69 -4.30 -1.24
C GLU A 101 25.55 -3.42 0.00
N ILE A 102 24.35 -2.90 0.32
CA ILE A 102 24.13 -2.10 1.53
C ILE A 102 24.36 -2.98 2.77
N GLU A 103 23.78 -4.17 2.80
CA GLU A 103 23.91 -5.13 3.89
C GLU A 103 25.38 -5.55 4.09
N ASN A 104 26.08 -5.93 3.01
CA ASN A 104 27.51 -6.29 3.06
C ASN A 104 28.39 -5.14 3.58
N ARG A 105 27.98 -3.89 3.38
CA ARG A 105 28.72 -2.71 3.82
C ARG A 105 28.34 -2.26 5.24
N ARG A 106 27.13 -2.58 5.73
CA ARG A 106 26.65 -2.26 7.09
C ARG A 106 27.05 -3.33 8.10
N THR A 107 27.02 -4.58 7.68
CA THR A 107 27.39 -5.75 8.48
C THR A 107 28.58 -6.39 7.78
N PRO A 108 29.75 -6.55 8.43
CA PRO A 108 30.77 -7.43 7.89
C PRO A 108 30.08 -8.76 7.58
N VAL A 109 30.26 -9.28 6.37
CA VAL A 109 29.74 -10.61 6.02
C VAL A 109 30.48 -11.62 6.91
N GLU A 110 29.96 -11.85 8.11
CA GLU A 110 30.25 -13.07 8.84
C GLU A 110 29.57 -14.18 8.05
N SER A 111 30.35 -14.77 7.14
CA SER A 111 30.03 -16.05 6.52
C SER A 111 29.40 -16.95 7.58
N LEU A 112 28.29 -17.62 7.24
CA LEU A 112 27.61 -18.50 8.19
C LEU A 112 28.65 -19.41 8.85
N THR A 113 28.70 -19.37 10.17
CA THR A 113 29.55 -20.27 10.96
C THR A 113 29.13 -21.72 10.69
N ALA A 114 30.01 -22.69 10.95
CA ALA A 114 29.68 -24.10 10.75
C ALA A 114 28.41 -24.51 11.52
N ASP A 115 28.24 -23.98 12.73
CA ASP A 115 27.07 -24.25 13.58
C ASP A 115 25.79 -23.60 13.05
N GLU A 116 25.87 -22.39 12.47
CA GLU A 116 24.73 -21.73 11.83
C GLU A 116 24.26 -22.48 10.57
N ARG A 117 25.18 -23.01 9.77
CA ARG A 117 24.83 -23.84 8.59
C ARG A 117 24.14 -25.12 9.03
N LEU A 118 24.69 -25.81 10.03
CA LEU A 118 24.12 -27.05 10.56
C LEU A 118 22.69 -26.83 11.09
N VAL A 119 22.46 -25.78 11.88
CA VAL A 119 21.11 -25.44 12.38
C VAL A 119 20.14 -25.13 11.24
N LEU A 120 20.59 -24.38 10.23
CA LEU A 120 19.75 -24.04 9.09
C LEU A 120 19.38 -25.27 8.26
N GLU A 121 20.30 -26.22 8.06
CA GLU A 121 20.04 -27.49 7.37
C GLU A 121 19.04 -28.36 8.13
N VAL A 122 19.19 -28.47 9.46
CA VAL A 122 18.24 -29.23 10.31
C VAL A 122 16.84 -28.64 10.22
N ILE A 123 16.70 -27.32 10.30
CA ILE A 123 15.39 -26.64 10.16
C ILE A 123 14.83 -26.80 8.73
N ALA A 124 15.69 -26.70 7.71
CA ALA A 124 15.27 -26.84 6.31
C ALA A 124 14.74 -28.25 5.99
N SER A 125 15.21 -29.28 6.68
CA SER A 125 14.71 -30.65 6.54
C SER A 125 13.31 -30.89 7.15
N HIS A 126 12.73 -29.89 7.84
CA HIS A 126 11.43 -29.97 8.50
C HIS A 126 10.51 -28.80 8.05
N PRO A 127 9.90 -28.88 6.85
CA PRO A 127 9.14 -27.79 6.25
C PRO A 127 7.89 -27.36 7.05
N ASP A 128 7.30 -28.26 7.83
CA ASP A 128 6.16 -27.98 8.72
C ASP A 128 6.56 -27.29 10.04
N GLY A 129 7.87 -27.05 10.22
CA GLY A 129 8.46 -26.50 11.44
C GLY A 129 9.02 -27.58 12.35
N ILE A 130 10.04 -27.21 13.12
CA ILE A 130 10.68 -28.08 14.12
C ILE A 130 10.86 -27.31 15.42
N GLU A 131 10.68 -27.96 16.57
CA GLU A 131 11.09 -27.40 17.86
C GLU A 131 12.61 -27.42 18.01
N VAL A 132 13.18 -26.26 18.34
CA VAL A 132 14.62 -26.09 18.54
C VAL A 132 14.92 -26.19 20.04
N PRO A 133 15.78 -27.13 20.47
CA PRO A 133 16.07 -27.32 21.88
C PRO A 133 16.87 -26.16 22.45
N THR A 134 16.68 -25.90 23.75
CA THR A 134 17.42 -24.87 24.50
C THR A 134 18.89 -25.26 24.73
N GLY A 135 19.18 -26.56 24.74
CA GLY A 135 20.52 -27.13 24.85
C GLY A 135 20.70 -28.42 24.05
N SER A 136 21.90 -28.68 23.55
CA SER A 136 22.25 -29.86 22.72
C SER A 136 23.61 -30.45 23.11
N ARG A 137 23.72 -31.79 23.05
CA ARG A 137 24.95 -32.56 23.25
C ARG A 137 25.59 -32.92 21.91
N LYS A 138 26.88 -33.27 21.91
CA LYS A 138 27.67 -33.59 20.68
C LYS A 138 27.12 -34.71 19.78
N LYS A 139 26.16 -35.50 20.24
CA LYS A 139 25.55 -36.62 19.48
C LYS A 139 24.19 -36.28 18.90
N ASP A 140 23.64 -35.12 19.25
CA ASP A 140 22.34 -34.67 18.75
C ASP A 140 22.52 -34.07 17.33
N PRO A 141 21.46 -34.01 16.51
CA PRO A 141 21.52 -33.39 15.17
C PRO A 141 21.79 -31.87 15.22
N TRP A 142 21.81 -31.28 16.42
CA TRP A 142 22.03 -29.86 16.65
C TRP A 142 23.46 -29.59 17.12
N PRO A 143 24.04 -28.41 16.83
CA PRO A 143 25.37 -28.06 17.34
C PRO A 143 25.41 -28.09 18.87
N PHE A 144 26.57 -28.45 19.42
CA PHE A 144 26.80 -28.51 20.86
C PHE A 144 26.59 -27.12 21.50
N GLY A 145 25.90 -27.08 22.65
CA GLY A 145 25.62 -25.82 23.34
C GLY A 145 24.14 -25.43 23.22
N SER A 146 23.82 -24.20 22.80
CA SER A 146 22.45 -23.69 22.73
C SER A 146 21.99 -23.39 21.30
N PRO A 147 21.38 -24.37 20.60
CA PRO A 147 20.85 -24.20 19.25
C PRO A 147 19.83 -23.06 19.14
N ARG A 148 19.03 -22.82 20.17
CA ARG A 148 18.07 -21.71 20.22
C ARG A 148 18.72 -20.33 20.06
N SER A 149 19.87 -20.10 20.70
CA SER A 149 20.62 -18.84 20.53
C SER A 149 21.13 -18.66 19.09
N ILE A 150 21.43 -19.75 18.40
CA ILE A 150 21.88 -19.76 17.01
C ILE A 150 20.71 -19.44 16.08
N VAL A 151 19.53 -19.99 16.37
CA VAL A 151 18.30 -19.67 15.65
C VAL A 151 17.91 -18.20 15.81
N GLU A 152 18.07 -17.60 16.98
CA GLU A 152 17.86 -16.16 17.18
C GLU A 152 18.82 -15.30 16.33
N ARG A 153 20.05 -15.77 16.08
CA ARG A 153 20.96 -15.13 15.10
C ARG A 153 20.48 -15.32 13.66
N LEU A 154 20.01 -16.50 13.30
CA LEU A 154 19.47 -16.79 11.95
C LEU A 154 18.16 -16.03 11.66
N ILE A 155 17.33 -15.78 12.68
CA ILE A 155 16.15 -14.90 12.59
C ILE A 155 16.60 -13.46 12.30
N ARG A 156 17.60 -12.96 13.02
CA ARG A 156 18.19 -11.63 12.74
C ARG A 156 18.79 -11.52 11.34
N LYS A 157 19.32 -12.62 10.79
CA LYS A 157 19.80 -12.74 9.41
C LYS A 157 18.69 -13.00 8.38
N GLY A 158 17.42 -13.08 8.80
CA GLY A 158 16.26 -13.26 7.92
C GLY A 158 16.08 -14.66 7.31
N LEU A 159 16.78 -15.68 7.82
CA LEU A 159 16.81 -17.02 7.22
C LEU A 159 15.79 -18.00 7.82
N VAL A 160 15.28 -17.71 9.03
CA VAL A 160 14.37 -18.57 9.80
C VAL A 160 13.24 -17.72 10.39
N ARG A 161 12.03 -18.28 10.52
CA ARG A 161 10.88 -17.67 11.21
C ARG A 161 10.32 -18.58 12.30
N SER A 162 9.66 -17.99 13.29
CA SER A 162 8.90 -18.70 14.32
C SER A 162 7.43 -18.84 13.91
N ILE A 163 6.86 -20.03 14.07
CA ILE A 163 5.45 -20.36 13.85
C ILE A 163 4.98 -21.16 15.07
N GLY A 164 4.15 -20.56 15.93
CA GLY A 164 3.46 -21.29 17.00
C GLY A 164 4.36 -22.08 17.97
N GLY A 165 5.58 -21.62 18.23
CA GLY A 165 6.56 -22.31 19.10
C GLY A 165 7.49 -23.28 18.36
N SER A 166 7.28 -23.49 17.06
CA SER A 166 8.19 -24.20 16.16
C SER A 166 8.90 -23.23 15.22
N TRP A 167 10.05 -23.63 14.67
CA TRP A 167 10.85 -22.80 13.77
C TRP A 167 10.86 -23.43 12.38
N SER A 168 10.62 -22.62 11.36
CA SER A 168 10.67 -23.05 9.96
C SER A 168 11.59 -22.15 9.16
N LYS A 169 12.21 -22.71 8.10
CA LYS A 169 12.85 -21.89 7.09
C LYS A 169 11.80 -20.97 6.50
N VAL A 170 12.15 -19.72 6.24
CA VAL A 170 11.24 -18.80 5.55
C VAL A 170 10.97 -19.38 4.16
N ALA A 171 9.76 -19.94 3.97
CA ALA A 171 9.29 -20.37 2.66
C ALA A 171 9.20 -19.13 1.77
N ALA A 172 9.74 -19.23 0.56
CA ALA A 172 9.86 -18.13 -0.39
C ALA A 172 8.49 -17.74 -0.96
N THR A 173 7.62 -17.15 -0.14
CA THR A 173 6.45 -16.43 -0.64
C THR A 173 6.95 -15.05 -1.10
N ARG A 174 7.34 -14.98 -2.38
CA ARG A 174 7.89 -13.79 -3.07
C ARG A 174 8.89 -12.97 -2.25
N LEU A 175 9.97 -13.63 -1.83
CA LEU A 175 11.26 -12.96 -1.72
C LEU A 175 11.96 -13.12 -3.08
N PRO A 176 12.69 -12.11 -3.57
CA PRO A 176 13.53 -12.25 -4.74
C PRO A 176 14.39 -13.53 -4.63
N ALA A 177 14.52 -14.28 -5.72
CA ALA A 177 15.08 -15.62 -5.75
C ALA A 177 16.57 -15.66 -5.31
N THR A 178 17.22 -14.50 -5.24
CA THR A 178 18.54 -14.27 -4.66
C THR A 178 18.60 -12.88 -3.99
N PRO A 179 19.56 -12.61 -3.08
CA PRO A 179 19.81 -11.27 -2.54
C PRO A 179 19.99 -10.18 -3.61
N ASP A 180 20.39 -10.57 -4.82
CA ASP A 180 20.70 -9.70 -5.95
C ASP A 180 19.48 -9.32 -6.81
N GLU A 181 18.38 -10.09 -6.76
CA GLU A 181 17.16 -9.73 -7.48
C GLU A 181 16.44 -8.60 -6.72
N ALA A 182 16.10 -7.52 -7.43
CA ALA A 182 15.55 -6.32 -6.84
C ALA A 182 14.04 -6.44 -6.59
N ASP A 183 13.60 -6.05 -5.39
CA ASP A 183 12.18 -5.97 -5.03
C ASP A 183 11.67 -4.56 -5.35
N TRP A 184 11.40 -4.32 -6.63
CA TRP A 184 11.12 -2.98 -7.16
C TRP A 184 9.76 -2.43 -6.72
N ILE A 185 9.78 -1.19 -6.24
CA ILE A 185 8.62 -0.32 -6.10
C ILE A 185 8.60 0.64 -7.28
N TRP A 186 7.60 0.51 -8.15
CA TRP A 186 7.42 1.39 -9.32
C TRP A 186 6.67 2.66 -8.93
N LEU A 187 7.32 3.81 -9.14
CA LEU A 187 6.86 5.13 -8.69
C LEU A 187 6.61 6.06 -9.87
N PRO A 188 5.50 6.83 -9.90
CA PRO A 188 5.27 7.81 -10.94
C PRO A 188 6.21 9.00 -10.83
N ASN A 189 6.71 9.51 -11.95
CA ASN A 189 7.55 10.72 -11.95
C ASN A 189 6.83 11.94 -11.34
N SER A 190 5.50 11.99 -11.44
CA SER A 190 4.70 13.10 -10.90
C SER A 190 4.75 13.24 -9.38
N ILE A 191 5.19 12.22 -8.62
CA ILE A 191 5.39 12.39 -7.17
C ILE A 191 6.60 13.28 -6.83
N VAL A 192 7.53 13.38 -7.79
CA VAL A 192 8.74 14.20 -7.71
C VAL A 192 8.55 15.53 -8.43
N GLU A 193 7.91 15.51 -9.60
CA GLU A 193 7.83 16.67 -10.49
C GLU A 193 6.55 17.49 -10.32
N GLY A 194 5.55 16.96 -9.61
CA GLY A 194 4.22 17.54 -9.55
C GLY A 194 3.42 17.29 -10.82
N VAL A 195 2.22 17.88 -10.88
CA VAL A 195 1.34 17.90 -12.05
C VAL A 195 0.88 19.34 -12.24
N GLY A 196 1.13 19.92 -13.42
CA GLY A 196 0.85 21.34 -13.66
C GLY A 196 1.64 22.22 -12.69
N GLU A 197 0.95 23.12 -11.98
CA GLU A 197 1.53 24.02 -10.98
C GLU A 197 1.39 23.49 -9.54
N GLU A 198 0.87 22.27 -9.34
CA GLU A 198 0.70 21.69 -8.01
C GLU A 198 2.06 21.36 -7.37
N THR A 199 2.20 21.67 -6.08
CA THR A 199 3.36 21.24 -5.28
C THR A 199 3.50 19.72 -5.32
N SER A 200 4.72 19.23 -5.53
CA SER A 200 4.98 17.79 -5.66
C SER A 200 4.56 17.01 -4.40
N PRO A 201 4.03 15.78 -4.53
CA PRO A 201 3.73 14.92 -3.39
C PRO A 201 4.87 14.75 -2.39
N ILE A 202 6.10 14.55 -2.86
CA ILE A 202 7.27 14.42 -1.97
C ILE A 202 7.51 15.72 -1.20
N GLU A 203 7.40 16.88 -1.85
CA GLU A 203 7.55 18.16 -1.16
C GLU A 203 6.46 18.36 -0.12
N ARG A 204 5.19 18.07 -0.45
CA ARG A 204 4.07 18.20 0.50
C ARG A 204 4.24 17.30 1.72
N ILE A 205 4.61 16.03 1.53
CA ILE A 205 4.88 15.14 2.67
C ILE A 205 6.08 15.67 3.46
N ARG A 206 7.14 16.14 2.79
CA ARG A 206 8.28 16.75 3.48
C ARG A 206 7.85 17.93 4.35
N GLN A 207 6.97 18.79 3.86
CA GLN A 207 6.46 19.94 4.62
C GLN A 207 5.69 19.50 5.89
N SER A 208 5.04 18.34 5.90
CA SER A 208 4.43 17.76 7.11
C SER A 208 5.43 17.27 8.16
N GLN A 209 6.72 17.17 7.81
CA GLN A 209 7.79 16.60 8.64
C GLN A 209 7.56 15.15 9.09
N SER A 210 6.58 14.44 8.51
CA SER A 210 6.29 13.05 8.82
C SER A 210 7.09 12.09 7.93
N LEU A 211 8.22 11.60 8.45
CA LEU A 211 8.97 10.51 7.80
C LEU A 211 8.12 9.24 7.69
N ALA A 212 7.26 8.98 8.68
CA ALA A 212 6.34 7.84 8.66
C ALA A 212 5.35 7.95 7.49
N ALA A 213 4.80 9.15 7.22
CA ALA A 213 3.94 9.36 6.05
C ALA A 213 4.70 9.13 4.75
N LEU A 214 5.95 9.61 4.63
CA LEU A 214 6.74 9.38 3.42
C LEU A 214 7.04 7.89 3.20
N ARG A 215 7.37 7.18 4.28
CA ARG A 215 7.59 5.74 4.25
C ARG A 215 6.34 5.00 3.78
N LEU A 216 5.20 5.25 4.44
CA LEU A 216 3.92 4.63 4.11
C LEU A 216 3.50 4.93 2.67
N PHE A 217 3.66 6.18 2.21
CA PHE A 217 3.30 6.59 0.85
C PHE A 217 3.99 5.74 -0.21
N VAL A 218 5.30 5.53 -0.07
CA VAL A 218 6.07 4.71 -1.01
C VAL A 218 5.73 3.22 -0.86
N ASP A 219 5.54 2.73 0.37
CA ASP A 219 5.18 1.33 0.60
C ASP A 219 3.80 0.98 0.04
N LEU A 220 2.84 1.91 0.04
CA LEU A 220 1.53 1.71 -0.58
C LEU A 220 1.63 1.49 -2.10
N TYR A 221 2.62 2.06 -2.79
CA TYR A 221 2.84 1.78 -4.22
C TYR A 221 3.27 0.34 -4.49
N HIS A 222 3.92 -0.30 -3.52
CA HIS A 222 4.35 -1.70 -3.63
C HIS A 222 3.17 -2.67 -3.52
N VAL A 223 2.23 -2.38 -2.62
CA VAL A 223 1.12 -3.29 -2.29
C VAL A 223 -0.17 -3.02 -3.05
N GLN A 224 -0.35 -1.83 -3.65
CA GLN A 224 -1.56 -1.56 -4.43
C GLN A 224 -1.62 -2.40 -5.71
N SER A 225 -2.82 -2.84 -6.05
CA SER A 225 -3.14 -3.42 -7.36
C SER A 225 -4.37 -2.73 -7.94
N LEU A 226 -4.15 -1.79 -8.86
CA LEU A 226 -5.27 -1.11 -9.52
C LEU A 226 -6.06 -2.07 -10.42
N ALA A 227 -5.37 -2.91 -11.21
CA ALA A 227 -6.02 -3.79 -12.18
C ALA A 227 -6.92 -4.83 -11.51
N THR A 228 -6.44 -5.46 -10.42
CA THR A 228 -7.15 -6.53 -9.72
C THR A 228 -8.12 -5.96 -8.69
N ASP A 229 -7.61 -5.13 -7.77
CA ASP A 229 -8.33 -4.75 -6.56
C ASP A 229 -8.92 -3.34 -6.66
N GLY A 230 -8.44 -2.50 -7.58
CA GLY A 230 -8.82 -1.09 -7.65
C GLY A 230 -8.12 -0.20 -6.61
N GLY A 231 -7.11 -0.73 -5.90
CA GLY A 231 -6.40 -0.05 -4.82
C GLY A 231 -5.55 -1.03 -4.00
N VAL A 232 -5.31 -0.73 -2.73
CA VAL A 232 -4.81 -1.71 -1.75
C VAL A 232 -5.95 -2.67 -1.40
N HIS A 233 -5.66 -3.98 -1.43
CA HIS A 233 -6.63 -5.02 -1.10
C HIS A 233 -7.26 -4.78 0.28
N TRP A 234 -8.60 -4.88 0.39
CA TRP A 234 -9.34 -4.48 1.59
C TRP A 234 -8.99 -5.31 2.83
N ARG A 235 -8.51 -6.55 2.66
CA ARG A 235 -8.00 -7.39 3.76
C ARG A 235 -6.61 -6.99 4.28
N GLN A 236 -6.02 -5.93 3.74
CA GLN A 236 -4.77 -5.34 4.22
C GLN A 236 -5.01 -3.97 4.85
N LEU A 237 -5.81 -3.12 4.19
CA LEU A 237 -6.23 -1.80 4.65
C LEU A 237 -7.59 -1.46 4.04
N GLN A 238 -8.57 -1.13 4.87
CA GLN A 238 -9.90 -0.71 4.40
C GLN A 238 -10.54 0.37 5.25
N GLN A 239 -11.46 1.11 4.64
CA GLN A 239 -12.55 1.79 5.34
C GLN A 239 -13.76 0.85 5.38
N SER A 240 -14.19 0.43 6.57
CA SER A 240 -15.39 -0.39 6.72
C SER A 240 -16.66 0.46 6.69
N PHE A 241 -17.75 -0.20 6.30
CA PHE A 241 -19.07 0.37 6.26
C PHE A 241 -20.03 -0.48 7.07
N HIS A 242 -20.96 0.15 7.77
CA HIS A 242 -22.18 -0.52 8.19
C HIS A 242 -23.09 -0.75 6.99
N ARG A 243 -23.92 -1.79 7.03
CA ARG A 243 -24.94 -2.06 6.01
C ARG A 243 -26.32 -2.21 6.63
N LYS A 244 -27.35 -1.77 5.91
CA LYS A 244 -28.76 -1.98 6.26
C LYS A 244 -29.57 -2.24 4.99
N GLN A 245 -30.41 -3.27 5.02
CA GLN A 245 -31.43 -3.45 3.99
C GLN A 245 -32.52 -2.41 4.21
N ILE A 246 -32.80 -1.59 3.19
CA ILE A 246 -33.80 -0.53 3.27
C ILE A 246 -35.03 -0.79 2.41
N GLY A 247 -34.94 -1.69 1.43
CA GLY A 247 -36.06 -2.06 0.58
C GLY A 247 -35.78 -3.29 -0.28
N GLN A 248 -36.79 -3.74 -1.00
CA GLN A 248 -36.70 -4.88 -1.91
C GLN A 248 -37.76 -4.76 -3.01
N ARG A 249 -37.39 -5.01 -4.26
CA ARG A 249 -38.31 -5.06 -5.39
C ARG A 249 -37.86 -6.11 -6.40
N ALA A 250 -38.78 -6.96 -6.86
CA ALA A 250 -38.51 -8.08 -7.77
C ALA A 250 -37.27 -8.88 -7.30
N ASP A 251 -36.23 -9.01 -8.14
CA ASP A 251 -35.01 -9.75 -7.85
C ASP A 251 -33.91 -8.94 -7.15
N PHE A 252 -34.21 -7.70 -6.74
CA PHE A 252 -33.25 -6.79 -6.14
C PHE A 252 -33.57 -6.48 -4.67
N VAL A 253 -32.51 -6.39 -3.88
CA VAL A 253 -32.50 -5.86 -2.51
C VAL A 253 -31.76 -4.53 -2.53
N VAL A 254 -32.37 -3.49 -1.95
CA VAL A 254 -31.74 -2.18 -1.83
C VAL A 254 -31.00 -2.11 -0.49
N TRP A 255 -29.68 -1.95 -0.58
CA TRP A 255 -28.80 -1.81 0.57
C TRP A 255 -28.36 -0.36 0.76
N ALA A 256 -28.32 0.07 2.01
CA ALA A 256 -27.73 1.33 2.45
C ALA A 256 -26.43 1.07 3.21
N PHE A 257 -25.40 1.86 2.93
CA PHE A 257 -24.09 1.78 3.54
C PHE A 257 -23.63 3.15 4.07
N TRP A 258 -22.96 3.18 5.22
CA TRP A 258 -22.32 4.38 5.76
C TRP A 258 -21.03 4.02 6.49
N ILE A 259 -20.09 4.96 6.55
CA ILE A 259 -18.76 4.74 7.10
C ILE A 259 -18.85 4.31 8.57
N ASP A 260 -18.05 3.32 8.92
CA ASP A 260 -17.87 2.82 10.28
C ASP A 260 -16.49 3.24 10.80
N SER A 261 -15.42 2.60 10.33
CA SER A 261 -14.06 2.81 10.83
C SER A 261 -13.00 2.48 9.79
N LEU A 262 -11.75 2.88 10.06
CA LEU A 262 -10.59 2.38 9.32
C LEU A 262 -10.07 1.11 9.99
N LYS A 263 -9.73 0.12 9.17
CA LYS A 263 -9.18 -1.17 9.61
C LYS A 263 -7.91 -1.47 8.84
N ALA A 264 -6.88 -1.90 9.57
CA ALA A 264 -5.62 -2.37 9.03
C ALA A 264 -5.23 -3.64 9.79
N TRP A 265 -4.64 -4.60 9.09
CA TRP A 265 -4.25 -5.86 9.69
C TRP A 265 -2.76 -5.87 10.00
N GLY A 266 -2.42 -6.19 11.25
CA GLY A 266 -1.03 -6.46 11.64
C GLY A 266 -0.45 -7.63 10.83
N GLY A 267 0.85 -7.59 10.55
CA GLY A 267 1.52 -8.59 9.71
C GLY A 267 1.77 -8.14 8.27
N GLN A 268 1.08 -7.10 7.80
CA GLN A 268 1.37 -6.52 6.49
C GLN A 268 2.70 -5.77 6.50
N PRO A 269 3.59 -5.95 5.49
CA PRO A 269 4.91 -5.31 5.49
C PRO A 269 4.87 -3.79 5.67
N PHE A 270 3.92 -3.11 5.03
CA PHE A 270 3.75 -1.65 5.11
C PHE A 270 3.17 -1.18 6.45
N VAL A 271 2.50 -2.04 7.21
CA VAL A 271 2.05 -1.75 8.59
C VAL A 271 3.18 -2.02 9.57
N ASN A 272 3.83 -3.18 9.42
CA ASN A 272 4.93 -3.64 10.28
C ASN A 272 6.12 -2.67 10.28
N ALA A 273 6.36 -1.94 9.19
CA ALA A 273 7.39 -0.91 9.11
C ALA A 273 7.22 0.23 10.14
N HIS A 274 6.03 0.36 10.75
CA HIS A 274 5.72 1.36 11.76
C HIS A 274 5.62 0.78 13.17
N MET A 275 5.59 -0.55 13.32
CA MET A 275 5.46 -1.21 14.61
C MET A 275 6.75 -1.09 15.39
N THR A 276 6.64 -0.88 16.71
CA THR A 276 7.81 -0.71 17.60
C THR A 276 8.19 -2.00 18.31
N GLY A 277 7.27 -2.97 18.37
CA GLY A 277 7.38 -4.16 19.21
C GLY A 277 7.15 -3.87 20.70
N GLN A 278 6.88 -2.62 21.07
CA GLN A 278 6.55 -2.21 22.43
C GLN A 278 5.04 -2.07 22.56
N THR A 279 4.46 -2.67 23.60
CA THR A 279 3.02 -2.61 23.84
C THR A 279 2.68 -1.75 25.05
N GLU A 280 1.63 -0.96 24.92
CA GLU A 280 1.00 -0.23 26.03
C GLU A 280 -0.37 -0.83 26.36
N GLU A 281 -0.80 -0.68 27.62
CA GLU A 281 -2.16 -0.98 28.02
C GLU A 281 -3.08 0.16 27.57
N VAL A 282 -4.15 -0.18 26.88
CA VAL A 282 -5.16 0.76 26.40
C VAL A 282 -6.53 0.31 26.89
N GLU A 283 -7.30 1.27 27.39
CA GLU A 283 -8.72 1.08 27.69
C GLU A 283 -9.52 1.29 26.41
N ARG A 284 -10.34 0.31 26.06
CA ARG A 284 -11.22 0.37 24.89
C ARG A 284 -12.52 1.08 25.24
N ALA A 285 -13.28 1.47 24.20
CA ALA A 285 -14.56 2.14 24.35
C ALA A 285 -15.61 1.32 25.13
N ASP A 286 -15.44 0.01 25.21
CA ASP A 286 -16.29 -0.91 26.00
C ASP A 286 -15.81 -1.09 27.46
N GLY A 287 -14.81 -0.31 27.91
CA GLY A 287 -14.19 -0.40 29.23
C GLY A 287 -13.24 -1.59 29.40
N THR A 288 -13.01 -2.40 28.35
CA THR A 288 -12.06 -3.50 28.43
C THR A 288 -10.63 -3.02 28.26
N LYS A 289 -9.71 -3.59 29.05
CA LYS A 289 -8.28 -3.36 28.90
C LYS A 289 -7.74 -4.27 27.80
N GLY A 290 -6.93 -3.70 26.91
CA GLY A 290 -6.21 -4.42 25.89
C GLY A 290 -4.76 -3.95 25.82
N HIS A 291 -3.94 -4.68 25.07
CA HIS A 291 -2.59 -4.23 24.72
C HIS A 291 -2.56 -3.77 23.26
N ARG A 292 -1.85 -2.67 23.00
CA ARG A 292 -1.65 -2.12 21.65
C ARG A 292 -0.18 -1.81 21.44
N ASP A 293 0.37 -2.18 20.29
CA ASP A 293 1.72 -1.75 19.89
C ASP A 293 1.78 -0.22 19.75
N THR A 294 2.80 0.42 20.32
CA THR A 294 2.95 1.89 20.32
C THR A 294 3.24 2.47 18.93
N GLY A 295 3.49 1.62 17.94
CA GLY A 295 3.59 1.97 16.53
C GLY A 295 2.25 2.18 15.82
N TRP A 296 1.13 1.71 16.37
CA TRP A 296 -0.19 1.93 15.77
C TRP A 296 -0.55 3.41 15.60
N PRO A 297 -0.39 4.27 16.63
CA PRO A 297 -0.57 5.72 16.46
C PRO A 297 0.32 6.32 15.36
N ILE A 298 1.55 5.82 15.18
CA ILE A 298 2.48 6.30 14.14
C ILE A 298 1.94 5.94 12.75
N PHE A 299 1.48 4.70 12.55
CA PHE A 299 0.88 4.25 11.30
C PHE A 299 -0.39 5.06 10.95
N TRP A 300 -1.31 5.21 11.90
CA TRP A 300 -2.55 5.93 11.67
C TRP A 300 -2.32 7.43 11.42
N GLY A 301 -1.42 8.06 12.16
CA GLY A 301 -1.03 9.45 11.92
C GLY A 301 -0.33 9.63 10.56
N ALA A 302 0.46 8.64 10.12
CA ALA A 302 1.04 8.64 8.78
C ALA A 302 -0.05 8.59 7.69
N LEU A 303 -1.03 7.68 7.83
CA LEU A 303 -2.15 7.56 6.89
C LEU A 303 -3.00 8.84 6.87
N GLU A 304 -3.27 9.44 8.03
CA GLU A 304 -4.01 10.69 8.14
C GLU A 304 -3.32 11.85 7.39
N VAL A 305 -2.00 11.95 7.45
CA VAL A 305 -1.24 12.91 6.64
C VAL A 305 -1.42 12.65 5.14
N LEU A 306 -1.41 11.38 4.71
CA LEU A 306 -1.60 11.05 3.29
C LEU A 306 -3.01 11.34 2.80
N THR A 307 -4.04 11.10 3.62
CA THR A 307 -5.43 11.39 3.27
C THR A 307 -5.74 12.88 3.32
N SER A 308 -5.31 13.59 4.37
CA SER A 308 -5.58 15.03 4.53
C SER A 308 -4.88 15.88 3.48
N THR A 309 -3.71 15.43 3.00
CA THR A 309 -3.07 16.09 1.86
C THR A 309 -3.72 15.68 0.53
N GLY A 310 -4.46 14.57 0.46
CA GLY A 310 -5.11 14.09 -0.77
C GLY A 310 -4.17 13.31 -1.70
N LEU A 311 -3.15 12.65 -1.13
CA LEU A 311 -2.28 11.72 -1.84
C LEU A 311 -2.87 10.31 -1.88
N VAL A 312 -3.65 9.96 -0.86
CA VAL A 312 -4.41 8.73 -0.75
C VAL A 312 -5.88 9.10 -0.57
N GLU A 313 -6.76 8.41 -1.29
CA GLU A 313 -8.20 8.47 -1.09
C GLU A 313 -8.73 7.06 -0.79
N PHE A 314 -9.86 6.97 -0.10
CA PHE A 314 -10.56 5.71 0.12
C PHE A 314 -11.75 5.65 -0.83
N VAL A 315 -11.66 4.85 -1.89
CA VAL A 315 -12.72 4.71 -2.89
C VAL A 315 -13.61 3.53 -2.52
N PRO A 316 -14.92 3.74 -2.22
CA PRO A 316 -15.84 2.66 -1.91
C PRO A 316 -16.01 1.72 -3.09
N HIS A 317 -15.93 0.41 -2.82
CA HIS A 317 -16.19 -0.65 -3.78
C HIS A 317 -17.17 -1.65 -3.19
N LEU A 318 -18.15 -2.03 -4.00
CA LEU A 318 -19.08 -3.09 -3.68
C LEU A 318 -18.41 -4.43 -3.93
N VAL A 319 -18.38 -5.29 -2.93
CA VAL A 319 -17.84 -6.65 -3.02
C VAL A 319 -18.94 -7.67 -2.74
N ASP A 320 -18.86 -8.83 -3.36
CA ASP A 320 -19.81 -9.92 -3.12
C ASP A 320 -19.66 -10.57 -1.72
N SER A 321 -18.49 -10.45 -1.10
CA SER A 321 -18.17 -10.93 0.24
C SER A 321 -16.95 -10.22 0.85
N ASP A 322 -16.97 -9.90 2.16
CA ASP A 322 -15.77 -9.43 2.90
C ASP A 322 -14.92 -10.62 3.37
N THR A 323 -14.35 -11.31 2.39
CA THR A 323 -13.40 -12.41 2.59
C THR A 323 -12.16 -12.21 1.70
N GLN A 324 -11.19 -13.13 1.79
CA GLN A 324 -9.99 -13.09 0.94
C GLN A 324 -10.29 -13.51 -0.52
N GLU A 325 -11.38 -14.25 -0.73
CA GLU A 325 -11.82 -14.75 -2.04
C GLU A 325 -12.92 -13.87 -2.66
N GLY A 326 -13.42 -12.88 -1.90
CA GLY A 326 -14.42 -11.95 -2.37
C GLY A 326 -13.93 -11.20 -3.61
N THR A 327 -14.86 -10.86 -4.49
CA THR A 327 -14.59 -10.16 -5.75
C THR A 327 -15.23 -8.78 -5.75
N VAL A 328 -14.51 -7.80 -6.29
CA VAL A 328 -15.03 -6.47 -6.56
C VAL A 328 -16.09 -6.54 -7.66
N LEU A 329 -17.32 -6.16 -7.33
CA LEU A 329 -18.41 -6.03 -8.28
C LEU A 329 -18.26 -4.75 -9.09
N HIS A 330 -18.20 -3.60 -8.41
CA HIS A 330 -17.95 -2.29 -9.03
C HIS A 330 -17.69 -1.19 -7.98
N PRO A 331 -17.08 -0.06 -8.35
CA PRO A 331 -16.95 1.09 -7.46
C PRO A 331 -18.30 1.75 -7.16
N LEU A 332 -18.38 2.39 -5.98
CA LEU A 332 -19.48 3.25 -5.52
C LEU A 332 -18.92 4.59 -5.01
N ALA A 333 -18.07 5.20 -5.84
CA ALA A 333 -17.38 6.46 -5.57
C ALA A 333 -18.35 7.66 -5.59
N TYR A 334 -18.24 8.60 -4.64
CA TYR A 334 -19.09 9.81 -4.60
C TYR A 334 -18.34 11.09 -4.98
N ARG A 335 -17.35 11.49 -4.18
CA ARG A 335 -16.51 12.68 -4.46
C ARG A 335 -15.07 12.27 -4.77
N GLU A 336 -14.69 11.12 -4.26
CA GLU A 336 -13.48 10.35 -4.53
C GLU A 336 -13.55 9.62 -5.88
N GLY A 337 -12.42 9.07 -6.32
CA GLY A 337 -12.34 8.23 -7.52
C GLY A 337 -12.44 8.99 -8.84
N GLU A 338 -12.68 8.24 -9.91
CA GLU A 338 -12.77 8.79 -11.27
C GLU A 338 -14.19 9.27 -11.61
N PRO A 339 -14.34 10.28 -12.50
CA PRO A 339 -15.67 10.79 -12.88
C PRO A 339 -16.64 9.72 -13.39
N LEU A 340 -16.15 8.69 -14.08
CA LEU A 340 -16.99 7.57 -14.53
C LEU A 340 -17.47 6.69 -13.38
N GLU A 341 -16.64 6.49 -12.35
CA GLU A 341 -17.05 5.77 -11.13
C GLU A 341 -18.11 6.57 -10.37
N GLN A 342 -17.96 7.90 -10.32
CA GLN A 342 -18.93 8.81 -9.72
C GLN A 342 -20.28 8.77 -10.45
N ASN A 343 -20.26 8.79 -11.79
CA ASN A 343 -21.47 8.68 -12.60
C ASN A 343 -22.19 7.33 -12.39
N LEU A 344 -21.43 6.24 -12.30
CA LEU A 344 -21.98 4.93 -11.96
C LEU A 344 -22.69 4.93 -10.61
N THR A 345 -22.12 5.57 -9.58
CA THR A 345 -22.75 5.70 -8.26
C THR A 345 -24.05 6.49 -8.30
N VAL A 346 -24.10 7.57 -9.08
CA VAL A 346 -25.33 8.35 -9.29
C VAL A 346 -26.40 7.46 -9.91
N SER A 347 -26.06 6.74 -10.98
CA SER A 347 -27.00 5.83 -11.66
C SER A 347 -27.49 4.71 -10.73
N ALA A 348 -26.60 4.12 -9.94
CA ALA A 348 -26.94 3.10 -8.94
C ALA A 348 -27.87 3.66 -7.85
N ARG A 349 -27.64 4.90 -7.40
CA ARG A 349 -28.48 5.58 -6.41
C ARG A 349 -29.88 5.84 -6.96
N ASP A 350 -30.00 6.34 -8.18
CA ASP A 350 -31.28 6.64 -8.80
C ASP A 350 -32.09 5.36 -9.01
N ALA A 351 -31.44 4.27 -9.43
CA ALA A 351 -32.05 2.95 -9.51
C ALA A 351 -32.53 2.46 -8.14
N ALA A 352 -31.73 2.61 -7.08
CA ALA A 352 -32.15 2.29 -5.72
C ALA A 352 -33.39 3.09 -5.32
N LEU A 353 -33.39 4.42 -5.50
CA LEU A 353 -34.51 5.28 -5.12
C LEU A 353 -35.81 4.89 -5.85
N SER A 354 -35.75 4.53 -7.14
CA SER A 354 -36.91 4.09 -7.92
C SER A 354 -37.60 2.82 -7.37
N MET A 355 -36.87 2.01 -6.60
CA MET A 355 -37.35 0.78 -5.96
C MET A 355 -37.95 0.99 -4.57
N LEU A 356 -37.74 2.17 -3.97
CA LEU A 356 -38.15 2.49 -2.61
C LEU A 356 -39.52 3.18 -2.58
N ASN A 357 -40.22 3.04 -1.45
CA ASN A 357 -41.42 3.83 -1.18
C ASN A 357 -41.04 5.26 -0.73
N PRO A 358 -41.99 6.22 -0.68
CA PRO A 358 -41.68 7.61 -0.35
C PRO A 358 -40.96 7.80 1.00
N GLU A 359 -41.39 7.11 2.06
CA GLU A 359 -40.77 7.22 3.38
C GLU A 359 -39.31 6.73 3.38
N GLN A 360 -39.05 5.63 2.67
CA GLN A 360 -37.70 5.10 2.48
C GLN A 360 -36.83 6.05 1.64
N GLN A 361 -37.40 6.67 0.60
CA GLN A 361 -36.71 7.69 -0.20
C GLN A 361 -36.33 8.89 0.65
N ASP A 362 -37.27 9.43 1.44
CA ASP A 362 -37.03 10.56 2.34
C ASP A 362 -35.92 10.24 3.35
N TRP A 363 -35.89 9.01 3.88
CA TRP A 363 -34.82 8.57 4.79
C TRP A 363 -33.43 8.62 4.15
N VAL A 364 -33.32 8.21 2.88
CA VAL A 364 -32.07 8.25 2.10
C VAL A 364 -31.69 9.69 1.74
N LEU A 365 -32.64 10.48 1.23
CA LEU A 365 -32.40 11.85 0.80
C LEU A 365 -31.95 12.75 1.96
N ALA A 366 -32.53 12.56 3.15
CA ALA A 366 -32.10 13.24 4.37
C ALA A 366 -30.64 12.92 4.80
N ARG A 367 -30.02 11.89 4.21
CA ARG A 367 -28.67 11.40 4.52
C ARG A 367 -27.79 11.29 3.27
N ALA A 368 -28.10 12.03 2.20
CA ALA A 368 -27.48 11.86 0.89
C ALA A 368 -25.95 11.98 0.90
N ASP A 369 -25.36 12.78 1.80
CA ASP A 369 -23.92 12.94 1.88
C ASP A 369 -23.21 11.78 2.63
N THR A 370 -23.90 11.12 3.56
CA THR A 370 -23.30 10.12 4.48
C THR A 370 -23.69 8.69 4.16
N VAL A 371 -24.78 8.48 3.42
CA VAL A 371 -25.28 7.16 3.04
C VAL A 371 -25.09 6.92 1.55
N ARG A 372 -24.62 5.73 1.21
CA ARG A 372 -24.60 5.19 -0.16
C ARG A 372 -25.70 4.15 -0.29
N VAL A 373 -26.43 4.17 -1.38
CA VAL A 373 -27.48 3.16 -1.66
C VAL A 373 -27.25 2.52 -3.02
N VAL A 374 -27.54 1.24 -3.12
CA VAL A 374 -27.37 0.46 -4.35
C VAL A 374 -28.35 -0.72 -4.37
N PRO A 375 -29.01 -1.02 -5.50
CA PRO A 375 -29.79 -2.23 -5.64
C PRO A 375 -28.89 -3.39 -6.07
N VAL A 376 -28.97 -4.51 -5.35
CA VAL A 376 -28.13 -5.69 -5.55
C VAL A 376 -29.02 -6.91 -5.77
N ARG A 377 -28.61 -7.84 -6.64
CA ARG A 377 -29.37 -9.07 -6.88
C ARG A 377 -29.47 -9.93 -5.62
N LYS A 378 -30.66 -10.47 -5.35
CA LYS A 378 -30.99 -11.30 -4.17
C LYS A 378 -30.09 -12.51 -3.93
N HIS A 379 -29.44 -13.05 -4.97
CA HIS A 379 -28.55 -14.20 -4.84
C HIS A 379 -27.19 -13.84 -4.24
N ILE A 380 -26.78 -12.57 -4.27
CA ILE A 380 -25.56 -12.08 -3.62
C ILE A 380 -25.89 -11.81 -2.16
N LYS A 381 -25.66 -12.80 -1.28
CA LYS A 381 -26.09 -12.77 0.12
C LYS A 381 -25.21 -11.90 1.02
N ASP A 382 -23.90 -11.93 0.78
CA ASP A 382 -22.90 -11.34 1.66
C ASP A 382 -22.32 -10.04 1.14
N VAL A 383 -23.09 -9.32 0.32
CA VAL A 383 -22.64 -8.05 -0.27
C VAL A 383 -22.17 -7.05 0.79
N GLN A 384 -20.97 -6.50 0.62
CA GLN A 384 -20.39 -5.48 1.49
C GLN A 384 -19.92 -4.30 0.68
N LEU A 385 -19.81 -3.15 1.35
CA LEU A 385 -19.09 -2.00 0.84
C LEU A 385 -17.78 -1.85 1.62
N VAL A 386 -16.67 -1.76 0.89
CA VAL A 386 -15.33 -1.56 1.45
C VAL A 386 -14.66 -0.39 0.77
N GLY A 387 -14.09 0.53 1.53
CA GLY A 387 -13.30 1.63 0.98
C GLY A 387 -11.87 1.19 0.78
N LEU A 388 -11.39 1.28 -0.46
CA LEU A 388 -10.06 0.85 -0.85
C LEU A 388 -9.11 2.04 -0.87
N ALA A 389 -7.99 1.95 -0.16
CA ALA A 389 -6.96 2.97 -0.24
C ALA A 389 -6.37 3.00 -1.66
N ARG A 390 -6.48 4.14 -2.33
CA ARG A 390 -6.03 4.35 -3.70
C ARG A 390 -5.11 5.55 -3.77
N LEU A 391 -3.94 5.37 -4.39
CA LEU A 391 -2.97 6.42 -4.62
C LEU A 391 -3.40 7.29 -5.81
N ARG A 392 -3.42 8.61 -5.63
CA ARG A 392 -3.90 9.56 -6.65
C ARG A 392 -2.94 9.69 -7.83
N HIS A 393 -1.63 9.61 -7.58
CA HIS A 393 -0.62 9.63 -8.64
C HIS A 393 -0.37 8.20 -9.11
N ARG A 394 -0.41 7.96 -10.43
CA ARG A 394 -0.32 6.61 -11.00
C ARG A 394 0.90 6.47 -11.90
N ALA A 395 1.69 5.43 -11.65
CA ALA A 395 2.77 5.06 -12.56
C ALA A 395 2.17 4.60 -13.89
N LYS A 396 2.70 5.07 -15.02
CA LYS A 396 2.26 4.64 -16.36
C LYS A 396 2.82 3.26 -16.69
N THR A 397 2.27 2.22 -16.07
CA THR A 397 2.64 0.81 -16.27
C THR A 397 1.56 0.08 -17.07
N THR A 398 1.86 -1.13 -17.54
CA THR A 398 0.88 -2.02 -18.20
C THR A 398 -0.33 -2.29 -17.29
N ALA A 399 -0.10 -2.51 -15.99
CA ALA A 399 -1.19 -2.73 -15.02
C ALA A 399 -2.13 -1.52 -14.90
N THR A 400 -1.58 -0.30 -14.89
CA THR A 400 -2.41 0.92 -14.89
C THR A 400 -3.19 1.06 -16.20
N ALA A 401 -2.57 0.73 -17.34
CA ALA A 401 -3.25 0.74 -18.63
C ALA A 401 -4.39 -0.29 -18.70
N ASP A 402 -4.19 -1.50 -18.15
CA ASP A 402 -5.22 -2.54 -18.08
C ASP A 402 -6.38 -2.13 -17.16
N TRP A 403 -6.10 -1.43 -16.07
CA TRP A 403 -7.15 -0.84 -15.24
C TRP A 403 -7.99 0.19 -16.01
N PHE A 404 -7.36 1.09 -16.78
CA PHE A 404 -8.09 2.05 -17.62
C PHE A 404 -8.97 1.37 -18.68
N LYS A 405 -8.61 0.18 -19.18
CA LYS A 405 -9.44 -0.58 -20.12
C LYS A 405 -10.77 -1.05 -19.52
N ARG A 406 -10.92 -1.06 -18.19
CA ARG A 406 -12.17 -1.38 -17.50
C ARG A 406 -13.15 -0.21 -17.44
N MET A 407 -12.72 1.02 -17.72
CA MET A 407 -13.60 2.20 -17.67
C MET A 407 -14.89 2.09 -18.51
N PRO A 408 -14.87 1.51 -19.74
CA PRO A 408 -16.10 1.28 -20.50
C PRO A 408 -17.08 0.32 -19.80
N GLU A 409 -16.59 -0.62 -18.98
CA GLU A 409 -17.45 -1.55 -18.22
C GLU A 409 -18.30 -0.80 -17.20
N TRP A 410 -17.77 0.27 -16.60
CA TRP A 410 -18.51 1.10 -15.64
C TRP A 410 -19.59 1.93 -16.32
N SER A 411 -19.31 2.45 -17.53
CA SER A 411 -20.35 3.12 -18.33
C SER A 411 -21.47 2.16 -18.68
N ALA A 412 -21.13 0.97 -19.20
CA ALA A 412 -22.14 -0.04 -19.52
C ALA A 412 -22.94 -0.51 -18.29
N LEU A 413 -22.32 -0.52 -17.10
CA LEU A 413 -23.04 -0.83 -15.87
C LEU A 413 -23.95 0.32 -15.43
N ALA A 414 -23.55 1.58 -15.62
CA ALA A 414 -24.40 2.74 -15.37
C ALA A 414 -25.65 2.68 -16.25
N ASP A 415 -25.49 2.37 -17.53
CA ASP A 415 -26.60 2.19 -18.48
C ASP A 415 -27.56 1.08 -18.01
N ARG A 416 -27.04 -0.04 -17.49
CA ARG A 416 -27.89 -1.10 -16.92
C ARG A 416 -28.73 -0.64 -15.72
N TYR A 417 -28.24 0.31 -14.91
CA TYR A 417 -29.05 0.88 -13.83
C TYR A 417 -30.14 1.81 -14.39
N LEU A 418 -29.88 2.54 -15.48
CA LEU A 418 -30.90 3.34 -16.15
C LEU A 418 -31.99 2.46 -16.79
N ASP A 419 -31.61 1.36 -17.44
CA ASP A 419 -32.56 0.37 -17.98
C ASP A 419 -33.46 -0.21 -16.87
N LEU A 420 -32.89 -0.44 -15.69
CA LEU A 420 -33.63 -0.93 -14.53
C LEU A 420 -34.68 0.07 -14.03
N ILE A 421 -34.37 1.38 -14.06
CA ILE A 421 -35.33 2.45 -13.75
C ILE A 421 -36.47 2.44 -14.78
N ALA A 422 -36.14 2.38 -16.08
CA ALA A 422 -37.15 2.39 -17.14
C ALA A 422 -38.11 1.19 -17.05
N GLY A 423 -37.58 -0.01 -16.75
CA GLY A 423 -38.40 -1.20 -16.52
C GLY A 423 -39.34 -1.06 -15.31
N ILE A 424 -38.86 -0.41 -14.24
CA ILE A 424 -39.65 -0.12 -13.04
C ILE A 424 -40.82 0.84 -13.32
N GLU A 425 -40.61 1.84 -14.17
CA GLU A 425 -41.63 2.83 -14.53
C GLU A 425 -42.69 2.25 -15.47
N GLY A 426 -42.29 1.39 -16.43
CA GLY A 426 -43.22 0.70 -17.33
C GLY A 426 -44.16 -0.30 -16.63
N GLU A 427 -43.79 -0.81 -15.45
CA GLU A 427 -44.62 -1.69 -14.62
C GLU A 427 -45.62 -0.93 -13.72
N ARG A 428 -45.51 0.40 -13.58
CA ARG A 428 -46.50 1.17 -12.81
C ARG A 428 -47.79 1.27 -13.64
N PRO A 429 -48.96 0.80 -13.14
CA PRO A 429 -50.21 1.00 -13.86
C PRO A 429 -50.43 2.51 -14.06
N ALA A 430 -50.81 2.90 -15.26
CA ALA A 430 -51.20 4.28 -15.56
C ALA A 430 -52.30 4.69 -14.57
N ALA A 431 -51.99 5.68 -13.73
CA ALA A 431 -52.88 6.17 -12.67
C ALA A 431 -54.08 6.92 -13.26
#